data_AF-A0A1G8ACW0-F1
#
_entry.id   AF-A0A1G8ACW0-F1
#
_cell.length_a   1.000
_cell.length_b   1.000
_cell.length_c   1.000
_cell.angle_alpha   90.00
_cell.angle_beta   90.00
_cell.angle_gamma   90.00
#
_symmetry.space_group_name_H-M   'P 1'
#
loop_
_entity.id
_entity.type
_entity.pdbx_description
1 polymer ?
#
loop_
_entity_poly.entity_id
_entity_poly.type
_entity_poly.pdbx_seq_one_letter_code
_entity_poly.pdbx_strand_id
1 'polypeptide(L)'
;MFEGDIFVSYGQMMIENPAAWDVDYDAEHSFAGQVNGLCGAGMPERLWMFTGLHTGWVRLTVEHHDTSPALDQQWEEIVEAPFTPTGAPLQLMGLMANEAYPLLLPASVPLRVR
;
A
#
# COMPACT_ATOMS: atom_id res chain seq x y z
N MET A 1 -2.79 7.43 10.44
CA MET A 1 -4.00 7.13 9.64
C MET A 1 -4.58 5.78 10.02
N PHE A 2 -3.77 4.72 10.00
CA PHE A 2 -4.13 3.41 10.50
C PHE A 2 -3.04 2.96 11.48
N GLU A 3 -3.45 2.26 12.54
CA GLU A 3 -2.56 1.55 13.43
C GLU A 3 -3.31 0.31 13.92
N GLY A 4 -2.83 -0.87 13.58
CA GLY A 4 -3.52 -2.12 13.92
C GLY A 4 -2.82 -3.34 13.34
N ASP A 5 -3.53 -4.46 13.36
CA ASP A 5 -3.09 -5.69 12.72
C ASP A 5 -3.90 -5.90 11.43
N ILE A 6 -3.23 -6.31 10.36
CA ILE A 6 -3.83 -6.69 9.09
C ILE A 6 -3.59 -8.18 8.85
N PHE A 7 -4.66 -8.92 8.55
CA PHE A 7 -4.52 -10.31 8.13
C PHE A 7 -4.09 -10.35 6.66
N VAL A 8 -2.95 -10.96 6.37
CA VAL A 8 -2.42 -11.13 5.01
C VAL A 8 -2.54 -12.58 4.55
N SER A 9 -2.76 -12.75 3.25
CA SER A 9 -2.63 -14.03 2.55
C SER A 9 -1.59 -13.88 1.44
N TYR A 10 -0.77 -14.91 1.22
CA TYR A 10 0.34 -14.88 0.25
C TYR A 10 1.29 -13.69 0.42
N GLY A 11 1.42 -13.18 1.64
CA GLY A 11 2.22 -12.01 2.00
C GLY A 11 1.73 -10.70 1.42
N GLN A 12 0.48 -10.61 0.97
CA GLN A 12 -0.01 -9.49 0.18
C GLN A 12 -1.03 -8.64 0.92
N MET A 13 -0.88 -7.33 0.75
CA MET A 13 -1.86 -6.32 1.12
C MET A 13 -1.86 -5.19 0.10
N MET A 14 -2.96 -4.44 0.03
CA MET A 14 -3.11 -3.36 -0.92
C MET A 14 -3.69 -2.13 -0.24
N ILE A 15 -3.32 -0.97 -0.76
CA ILE A 15 -4.11 0.26 -0.60
C ILE A 15 -4.71 0.56 -1.97
N GLU A 16 -6.03 0.51 -2.10
CA GLU A 16 -6.67 0.66 -3.41
C GLU A 16 -7.93 1.52 -3.39
N ASN A 17 -8.27 2.08 -4.55
CA ASN A 17 -9.55 2.72 -4.77
C ASN A 17 -10.65 1.64 -4.87
N PRO A 18 -11.70 1.66 -4.04
CA PRO A 18 -12.78 0.65 -4.10
C PRO A 18 -13.51 0.61 -5.45
N ALA A 19 -13.52 1.72 -6.19
CA ALA A 19 -14.10 1.77 -7.53
C ALA A 19 -13.25 0.99 -8.58
N ALA A 20 -12.03 0.58 -8.22
CA ALA A 20 -11.09 -0.10 -9.09
C ALA A 20 -10.95 -1.60 -8.80
N TRP A 21 -11.85 -2.20 -8.00
CA TRP A 21 -11.79 -3.63 -7.69
C TRP A 21 -11.86 -4.55 -8.91
N ASP A 22 -12.60 -4.15 -9.94
CA ASP A 22 -12.69 -4.88 -11.21
C ASP A 22 -11.58 -4.49 -12.21
N VAL A 23 -10.69 -3.58 -11.83
CA VAL A 23 -9.56 -3.14 -12.64
C VAL A 23 -8.34 -3.99 -12.28
N ASP A 24 -7.87 -4.73 -13.29
CA ASP A 24 -6.56 -5.37 -13.38
C ASP A 24 -5.93 -5.73 -12.03
N TYR A 25 -6.23 -6.93 -11.57
CA TYR A 25 -5.82 -7.45 -10.27
C TYR A 25 -4.54 -8.29 -10.35
N ASP A 26 -3.58 -7.82 -11.14
CA ASP A 26 -2.27 -8.43 -11.26
C ASP A 26 -1.22 -7.63 -10.49
N ALA A 27 -0.54 -8.31 -9.57
CA ALA A 27 0.56 -7.72 -8.82
C ALA A 27 1.68 -7.26 -9.77
N GLU A 28 1.97 -8.00 -10.85
CA GLU A 28 3.07 -7.66 -11.77
C GLU A 28 2.88 -6.27 -12.40
N HIS A 29 1.65 -5.89 -12.74
CA HIS A 29 1.35 -4.56 -13.28
C HIS A 29 1.54 -3.45 -12.24
N SER A 30 1.25 -3.72 -10.97
CA SER A 30 1.53 -2.78 -9.87
C SER A 30 3.04 -2.56 -9.66
N PHE A 31 3.88 -3.51 -10.05
CA PHE A 31 5.34 -3.40 -9.97
C PHE A 31 6.02 -3.00 -11.30
N ALA A 32 5.26 -2.71 -12.36
CA ALA A 32 5.82 -2.39 -13.66
C ALA A 32 6.82 -1.21 -13.58
N GLY A 33 8.06 -1.45 -14.03
CA GLY A 33 9.15 -0.47 -13.99
C GLY A 33 9.80 -0.26 -12.62
N GLN A 34 9.40 -1.04 -11.60
CA GLN A 34 9.94 -0.98 -10.24
C GLN A 34 10.75 -2.25 -9.93
N VAL A 35 11.82 -2.09 -9.15
CA VAL A 35 12.72 -3.21 -8.76
C VAL A 35 12.88 -3.32 -7.24
N ASN A 36 12.05 -2.60 -6.47
CA ASN A 36 12.14 -2.53 -5.02
C ASN A 36 11.54 -3.76 -4.30
N GLY A 37 10.68 -4.53 -4.96
CA GLY A 37 10.12 -5.79 -4.46
C GLY A 37 9.12 -5.70 -3.30
N LEU A 38 9.06 -4.57 -2.56
CA LEU A 38 8.20 -4.42 -1.38
C LEU A 38 6.93 -3.60 -1.64
N CYS A 39 6.99 -2.58 -2.49
CA CYS A 39 5.89 -1.66 -2.76
C CYS A 39 5.79 -1.36 -4.25
N GLY A 40 4.74 -1.88 -4.88
CA GLY A 40 4.37 -1.62 -6.27
C GLY A 40 3.43 -0.43 -6.36
N ALA A 41 3.86 0.64 -7.02
CA ALA A 41 3.09 1.86 -7.25
C ALA A 41 2.92 2.20 -8.75
N GLY A 42 3.02 1.21 -9.63
CA GLY A 42 2.92 1.36 -11.08
C GLY A 42 1.53 1.73 -11.58
N MET A 43 0.51 1.51 -10.75
CA MET A 43 -0.88 1.83 -11.03
C MET A 43 -1.39 2.96 -10.13
N PRO A 44 -2.12 3.96 -10.64
CA PRO A 44 -2.65 5.04 -9.82
C PRO A 44 -3.86 4.61 -8.96
N GLU A 45 -4.49 3.48 -9.26
CA GLU A 45 -5.62 2.93 -8.49
C GLU A 45 -5.18 2.16 -7.25
N ARG A 46 -3.92 1.68 -7.19
CA ARG A 46 -3.48 0.72 -6.18
C ARG A 46 -2.00 0.85 -5.84
N LEU A 47 -1.70 0.74 -4.55
CA LEU A 47 -0.41 0.31 -4.03
C LEU A 47 -0.50 -1.17 -3.68
N TRP A 48 0.43 -1.98 -4.20
CA TRP A 48 0.56 -3.39 -3.84
C TRP A 48 1.77 -3.57 -2.95
N MET A 49 1.62 -4.25 -1.82
CA MET A 49 2.71 -4.45 -0.87
C MET A 49 2.91 -5.92 -0.52
N PHE A 50 4.18 -6.29 -0.36
CA PHE A 50 4.58 -7.61 0.12
C PHE A 50 5.13 -7.53 1.54
N THR A 51 4.82 -8.55 2.34
CA THR A 51 5.39 -8.77 3.68
C THR A 51 6.17 -10.08 3.71
N GLY A 52 7.15 -10.19 4.62
CA GLY A 52 7.87 -11.45 4.82
C GLY A 52 7.00 -12.60 5.36
N LEU A 53 5.87 -12.28 6.00
CA LEU A 53 4.93 -13.29 6.49
C LEU A 53 4.01 -13.76 5.36
N HIS A 54 4.01 -15.05 5.03
CA HIS A 54 3.14 -15.57 3.98
C HIS A 54 1.64 -15.49 4.36
N THR A 55 1.25 -15.89 5.56
CA THR A 55 -0.16 -15.85 5.99
C THR A 55 -0.26 -15.64 7.49
N GLY A 56 -1.13 -14.73 7.91
CA GLY A 56 -1.35 -14.40 9.31
C GLY A 56 -1.49 -12.90 9.55
N TRP A 57 -1.40 -12.48 10.81
CA TRP A 57 -1.53 -11.09 11.21
C TRP A 57 -0.18 -10.36 11.16
N VAL A 58 -0.16 -9.18 10.54
CA VAL A 58 0.98 -8.27 10.47
C VAL A 58 0.60 -6.95 11.14
N ARG A 59 1.40 -6.52 12.12
CA ARG A 59 1.27 -5.19 12.73
C ARG A 59 1.66 -4.13 11.71
N LEU A 60 0.78 -3.18 11.46
CA LEU A 60 0.98 -2.12 10.47
C LEU A 60 0.60 -0.76 11.04
N THR A 61 1.43 0.23 10.73
CA THR A 61 1.14 1.65 10.93
C THR A 61 1.19 2.35 9.58
N VAL A 62 0.16 3.12 9.26
CA VAL A 62 0.11 3.98 8.08
C VAL A 62 0.00 5.42 8.53
N GLU A 63 0.96 6.23 8.10
CA GLU A 63 1.06 7.64 8.45
C GLU A 63 1.00 8.51 7.19
N HIS A 64 0.49 9.73 7.35
CA HIS A 64 0.53 10.74 6.31
C HIS A 64 1.15 11.99 6.90
N HIS A 65 2.19 12.48 6.23
CA HIS A 65 3.04 13.56 6.71
C HIS A 65 3.05 14.69 5.67
N ASP A 66 2.89 15.95 6.11
CA ASP A 66 2.96 17.12 5.22
C ASP A 66 4.38 17.36 4.66
N THR A 67 5.38 16.80 5.34
CA THR A 67 6.79 16.87 4.95
C THR A 67 7.41 15.49 5.01
N SER A 68 8.47 15.26 4.24
CA SER A 68 9.24 14.01 4.27
C SER A 68 9.65 13.65 5.72
N PRO A 69 9.21 12.50 6.26
CA PRO A 69 9.69 12.05 7.57
C PRO A 69 11.19 11.74 7.52
N ALA A 70 11.85 11.76 8.67
CA ALA A 70 13.24 11.34 8.79
C ALA A 70 13.37 9.83 8.50
N LEU A 71 14.50 9.43 7.91
CA LEU A 71 14.79 8.01 7.72
C LEU A 71 15.16 7.39 9.06
N ASP A 72 14.36 6.43 9.50
CA ASP A 72 14.68 5.59 10.65
C ASP A 72 15.55 4.42 10.21
N GLN A 73 16.81 4.40 10.64
CA GLN A 73 17.76 3.36 10.25
C GLN A 73 17.55 2.03 11.00
N GLN A 74 16.52 1.93 11.84
CA GLN A 74 16.17 0.67 12.51
C GLN A 74 15.44 -0.31 11.59
N TRP A 75 14.88 0.15 10.46
CA TRP A 75 14.22 -0.70 9.47
C TRP A 75 15.22 -1.55 8.69
N GLU A 76 14.88 -2.83 8.48
CA GLU A 76 15.70 -3.76 7.70
C GLU A 76 15.79 -3.35 6.22
N GLU A 77 14.67 -2.86 5.67
CA GLU A 77 14.57 -2.39 4.30
C GLU A 77 13.61 -1.20 4.24
N ILE A 78 13.95 -0.20 3.42
CA ILE A 78 13.13 0.99 3.17
C ILE A 78 13.09 1.19 1.65
N VAL A 79 11.89 1.26 1.10
CA VAL A 79 11.67 1.58 -0.32
C VAL A 79 10.96 2.91 -0.42
N GLU A 80 11.15 3.64 -1.52
CA GLU A 80 10.35 4.83 -1.79
C GLU A 80 9.76 4.71 -3.20
N ALA A 81 8.46 4.95 -3.33
CA ALA A 81 7.75 4.90 -4.61
C ALA A 81 6.84 6.12 -4.80
N PRO A 82 6.76 6.70 -6.02
CA PRO A 82 5.80 7.75 -6.32
C PRO A 82 4.40 7.15 -6.49
N PHE A 83 3.38 7.81 -5.95
CA PHE A 83 1.99 7.38 -6.09
C PHE A 83 1.06 8.58 -6.24
N THR A 84 0.15 8.55 -7.21
CA THR A 84 -0.86 9.60 -7.40
C THR A 84 -2.23 8.96 -7.44
N PRO A 85 -2.98 8.95 -6.32
CA PRO A 85 -4.26 8.27 -6.26
C PRO A 85 -5.31 8.96 -7.11
N THR A 86 -6.12 8.19 -7.84
CA THR A 86 -7.20 8.71 -8.70
C THR A 86 -8.49 9.02 -7.95
N GLY A 87 -8.63 8.57 -6.70
CA GLY A 87 -9.84 8.75 -5.90
C GLY A 87 -9.61 8.69 -4.39
N ALA A 88 -10.66 9.02 -3.64
CA ALA A 88 -10.69 8.94 -2.19
C ALA A 88 -12.12 8.59 -1.71
N PRO A 89 -12.29 7.87 -0.59
CA PRO A 89 -11.23 7.26 0.22
C PRO A 89 -10.60 6.06 -0.49
N LEU A 90 -9.32 5.81 -0.19
CA LEU A 90 -8.69 4.53 -0.50
C LEU A 90 -9.02 3.53 0.61
N GLN A 91 -8.80 2.26 0.36
CA GLN A 91 -8.96 1.20 1.35
C GLN A 91 -7.69 0.38 1.49
N LEU A 92 -7.27 0.18 2.72
CA LEU A 92 -6.25 -0.77 3.12
C LEU A 92 -6.90 -2.13 3.38
N MET A 93 -6.41 -3.20 2.76
CA MET A 93 -6.86 -4.56 3.04
C MET A 93 -5.79 -5.59 2.73
N GLY A 94 -5.85 -6.76 3.37
CA GLY A 94 -5.06 -7.92 2.97
C GLY A 94 -5.69 -8.63 1.76
N LEU A 95 -4.88 -9.35 1.00
CA LEU A 95 -5.39 -10.18 -0.09
C LEU A 95 -6.36 -11.24 0.47
N MET A 96 -7.58 -11.30 -0.11
CA MET A 96 -8.69 -12.17 0.32
C MET A 96 -9.17 -11.93 1.76
N ALA A 97 -8.83 -10.78 2.37
CA ALA A 97 -9.36 -10.41 3.66
C ALA A 97 -10.84 -9.99 3.55
N ASN A 98 -11.62 -10.25 4.60
CA ASN A 98 -13.02 -9.79 4.69
C ASN A 98 -13.12 -8.36 5.24
N GLU A 99 -12.02 -7.79 5.70
CA GLU A 99 -11.94 -6.49 6.34
C GLU A 99 -11.16 -5.51 5.47
N ALA A 100 -11.69 -4.29 5.36
CA ALA A 100 -11.05 -3.19 4.68
C ALA A 100 -11.13 -1.93 5.56
N TYR A 101 -10.05 -1.17 5.58
CA TYR A 101 -9.88 0.00 6.44
C TYR A 101 -9.78 1.26 5.59
N PRO A 102 -10.67 2.26 5.75
CA PRO A 102 -10.63 3.46 4.94
C PRO A 102 -9.41 4.32 5.29
N LEU A 103 -8.70 4.77 4.26
CA LEU A 103 -7.61 5.73 4.34
C LEU A 103 -8.03 7.05 3.66
N LEU A 104 -8.06 8.12 4.44
CA LEU A 104 -8.41 9.46 3.99
C LEU A 104 -7.18 10.17 3.39
N LEU A 105 -6.70 9.67 2.25
CA LEU A 105 -5.62 10.29 1.49
C LEU A 105 -6.20 11.30 0.47
N PRO A 106 -5.49 12.41 0.18
CA PRO A 106 -5.94 13.36 -0.82
C PRO A 106 -5.88 12.74 -2.23
N ALA A 107 -6.98 12.83 -2.97
CA ALA A 107 -7.04 12.41 -4.36
C ALA A 107 -6.30 13.38 -5.29
N SER A 108 -5.71 12.87 -6.36
CA SER A 108 -5.01 13.63 -7.42
C SER A 108 -3.84 14.50 -6.95
N VAL A 109 -3.33 14.24 -5.73
CA VAL A 109 -2.12 14.86 -5.20
C VAL A 109 -0.98 13.84 -5.28
N PRO A 110 0.16 14.17 -5.90
CA PRO A 110 1.33 13.29 -5.90
C PRO A 110 1.86 13.07 -4.48
N LEU A 111 2.05 11.81 -4.12
CA LEU A 111 2.61 11.36 -2.85
C LEU A 111 3.92 10.60 -3.08
N ARG A 112 4.78 10.60 -2.06
CA ARG A 112 5.88 9.64 -1.95
C ARG A 112 5.54 8.67 -0.82
N VAL A 113 5.54 7.39 -1.14
CA VAL A 113 5.23 6.30 -0.22
C VAL A 113 6.55 5.69 0.23
N ARG A 114 6.67 5.44 1.54
CA ARG A 114 7.79 4.72 2.17
C ARG A 114 7.26 3.72 3.17
#